data_AF-A0A7J6SEU9-F1
#
_entry.id   AF-A0A7J6SEU9-F1
#
_cell.length_a   1.000
_cell.length_b   1.000
_cell.length_c   1.000
_cell.angle_alpha   90.00
_cell.angle_beta   90.00
_cell.angle_gamma   90.00
#
_symmetry.space_group_name_H-M   'P 1'
#
loop_
_entity.id
_entity.type
_entity.pdbx_description
1 polymer ?
#
loop_
_entity_poly.entity_id
_entity_poly.type
_entity_poly.pdbx_seq_one_letter_code
_entity_poly.pdbx_strand_id
1 'polypeptide(L)'
;MISLKEQKHSIDSFGIGTNLVTCQAQPALGMVYKLVELNGQPRMKLSQDLSKQGIPSRKALYRLYGRDGIPILDLMQGVDEPEPKPHERVFCRHLFDEQKRCYVNPERVKNMLVCIWDHGKASHLSLSPKTAGGDRPDIHSAREQFDKARRSFRQDHLRPVNPTPYKVSTSGKFFDFYRRFWQETVPVREFC
;
A
#
# COMPACT_ATOMS: atom_id res chain seq x y z
N MET A 1 -6.99 -6.87 -26.83
CA MET A 1 -6.22 -8.11 -26.54
C MET A 1 -7.08 -9.25 -26.02
N ILE A 2 -7.91 -9.07 -24.98
CA ILE A 2 -8.78 -10.15 -24.46
C ILE A 2 -9.72 -10.69 -25.56
N SER A 3 -10.44 -9.80 -26.23
CA SER A 3 -11.32 -10.16 -27.36
C SER A 3 -10.60 -10.87 -28.51
N LEU A 4 -9.36 -10.46 -28.83
CA LEU A 4 -8.55 -11.14 -29.84
C LEU A 4 -8.22 -12.58 -29.41
N LYS A 5 -7.81 -12.81 -28.15
CA LYS A 5 -7.53 -14.15 -27.64
C LYS A 5 -8.76 -15.06 -27.65
N GLU A 6 -9.95 -14.51 -27.44
CA GLU A 6 -11.22 -15.27 -27.49
C GLU A 6 -11.57 -15.72 -28.92
N GLN A 7 -11.15 -14.95 -29.93
CA GLN A 7 -11.42 -15.23 -31.34
C GLN A 7 -10.50 -16.29 -31.99
N LYS A 8 -9.61 -16.95 -31.22
CA LYS A 8 -8.65 -17.97 -31.72
C LYS A 8 -7.84 -17.50 -32.93
N HIS A 9 -7.32 -16.26 -32.89
CA HIS A 9 -6.45 -15.73 -33.95
C HIS A 9 -5.13 -16.51 -34.09
N SER A 10 -4.44 -16.30 -35.21
CA SER A 10 -3.07 -16.81 -35.47
C SER A 10 -1.95 -15.78 -35.22
N ILE A 11 -2.22 -14.69 -34.50
CA ILE A 11 -1.21 -13.67 -34.17
C ILE A 11 -0.26 -14.18 -33.08
N ASP A 12 1.04 -14.16 -33.37
CA ASP A 12 2.10 -14.63 -32.45
C ASP A 12 2.76 -13.52 -31.61
N SER A 13 2.58 -12.24 -31.99
CA SER A 13 3.22 -11.10 -31.32
C SER A 13 2.41 -9.83 -31.44
N PHE A 14 2.49 -8.98 -30.40
CA PHE A 14 1.77 -7.71 -30.34
C PHE A 14 2.75 -6.56 -30.09
N GLY A 15 2.86 -5.64 -31.05
CA GLY A 15 3.50 -4.34 -30.85
C GLY A 15 2.47 -3.31 -30.36
N ILE A 16 2.66 -2.76 -29.16
CA ILE A 16 1.79 -1.71 -28.62
C ILE A 16 2.59 -0.41 -28.52
N GLY A 17 2.19 0.60 -29.29
CA GLY A 17 2.80 1.93 -29.29
C GLY A 17 2.11 2.88 -28.30
N THR A 18 1.49 3.93 -28.85
CA THR A 18 0.93 5.07 -28.12
C THR A 18 0.13 4.68 -26.88
N ASN A 19 -0.82 3.76 -26.99
CA ASN A 19 -1.72 3.40 -25.88
C ASN A 19 -0.98 2.91 -24.63
N LEU A 20 0.15 2.20 -24.79
CA LEU A 20 0.94 1.69 -23.68
C LEU A 20 1.83 2.78 -23.08
N VAL A 21 2.55 3.52 -23.94
CA VAL A 21 3.55 4.50 -23.49
C VAL A 21 2.90 5.73 -22.85
N THR A 22 1.72 6.15 -23.32
CA THR A 22 1.02 7.31 -22.78
C THR A 22 0.00 6.96 -21.70
N CYS A 23 -0.21 5.66 -21.41
CA CYS A 23 -1.30 5.19 -20.58
C CYS A 23 -2.65 5.83 -20.98
N GLN A 24 -2.98 5.85 -22.28
CA GLN A 24 -4.01 6.74 -22.85
C GLN A 24 -5.35 6.78 -22.11
N ALA A 25 -5.83 5.66 -21.55
CA ALA A 25 -7.09 5.61 -20.80
C ALA A 25 -7.03 6.34 -19.45
N GLN A 26 -5.85 6.39 -18.83
CA GLN A 26 -5.59 7.08 -17.57
C GLN A 26 -4.11 7.54 -17.55
N PRO A 27 -3.78 8.71 -18.13
CA PRO A 27 -2.40 9.15 -18.32
C PRO A 27 -1.70 9.57 -17.02
N ALA A 28 -2.42 9.60 -15.90
CA ALA A 28 -1.88 9.96 -14.58
C ALA A 28 -2.36 8.99 -13.50
N LEU A 29 -1.44 8.62 -12.59
CA LEU A 29 -1.76 7.74 -11.46
C LEU A 29 -2.47 8.47 -10.30
N GLY A 30 -2.35 9.80 -10.21
CA GLY A 30 -2.94 10.59 -9.13
C GLY A 30 -2.15 10.56 -7.81
N MET A 31 -0.84 10.33 -7.88
CA MET A 31 0.05 10.35 -6.71
C MET A 31 0.13 11.74 -6.08
N VAL A 32 0.21 11.80 -4.75
CA VAL A 32 0.32 13.05 -3.98
C VAL A 32 1.44 12.96 -2.94
N TYR A 33 2.09 14.08 -2.68
CA TYR A 33 3.01 14.26 -1.56
C TYR A 33 2.36 15.17 -0.52
N LYS A 34 2.27 14.73 0.73
CA LYS A 34 1.63 15.47 1.82
C LYS A 34 2.53 15.47 3.06
N LEU A 35 2.65 16.62 3.70
CA LEU A 35 3.23 16.73 5.04
C LEU A 35 2.31 16.03 6.03
N VAL A 36 2.86 15.08 6.80
CA VAL A 36 2.11 14.30 7.80
C VAL A 36 2.53 14.63 9.23
N GLU A 37 3.71 15.21 9.41
CA GLU A 37 4.28 15.53 10.72
C GLU A 37 5.30 16.66 10.57
N LEU A 38 5.32 17.60 11.52
CA LEU A 38 6.30 18.68 11.58
C LEU A 38 6.74 18.87 13.03
N ASN A 39 8.06 18.77 13.29
CA ASN A 39 8.64 18.89 14.63
C ASN A 39 7.99 17.94 15.66
N GLY A 40 7.75 16.68 15.27
CA GLY A 40 7.07 15.67 16.09
C GLY A 40 5.56 15.90 16.25
N GLN A 41 4.99 16.96 15.69
CA GLN A 41 3.56 17.24 15.76
C GLN A 41 2.84 16.76 14.50
N PRO A 42 1.82 15.88 14.63
CA PRO A 42 1.07 15.39 13.47
C PRO A 42 0.38 16.53 12.71
N ARG A 43 0.30 16.41 11.38
CA ARG A 43 -0.35 17.37 10.49
C ARG A 43 -1.38 16.68 9.61
N MET A 44 -2.56 17.28 9.51
CA MET A 44 -3.65 16.82 8.66
C MET A 44 -4.19 17.99 7.84
N LYS A 45 -4.36 17.77 6.54
CA LYS A 45 -5.18 18.62 5.70
C LYS A 45 -6.61 18.10 5.71
N LEU A 46 -7.55 18.93 6.16
CA LEU A 46 -8.98 18.63 6.07
C LEU A 46 -9.49 18.83 4.65
N SER A 47 -10.48 18.03 4.28
CA SER A 47 -11.22 18.13 3.03
C SER A 47 -12.65 17.71 3.29
N GLN A 48 -13.59 18.33 2.57
CA GLN A 48 -15.00 17.90 2.57
C GLN A 48 -15.15 16.46 2.05
N ASP A 49 -14.26 16.04 1.16
CA ASP A 49 -14.18 14.68 0.65
C ASP A 49 -13.27 13.84 1.55
N LEU A 50 -13.85 12.83 2.23
CA LEU A 50 -13.13 11.92 3.12
C LEU A 50 -11.94 11.24 2.42
N SER A 51 -12.06 10.93 1.13
CA SER A 51 -11.00 10.26 0.36
C SER A 51 -9.78 11.15 0.13
N LYS A 52 -9.94 12.47 0.24
CA LYS A 52 -8.88 13.47 0.04
C LYS A 52 -8.24 13.96 1.34
N GLN A 53 -8.76 13.53 2.48
CA GLN A 53 -8.22 13.90 3.78
C GLN A 53 -6.79 13.38 3.96
N GLY A 54 -5.96 14.16 4.65
CA GLY A 54 -4.63 13.73 5.02
C GLY A 54 -4.68 12.63 6.09
N ILE A 55 -3.75 11.68 6.04
CA ILE A 55 -3.50 10.74 7.14
C ILE A 55 -2.28 11.26 7.91
N PRO A 56 -2.43 11.69 9.17
CA PRO A 56 -1.40 12.37 9.95
C PRO A 56 -0.32 11.40 10.45
N SER A 57 0.70 11.97 11.09
CA SER A 57 1.86 11.35 11.73
C SER A 57 2.77 10.52 10.83
N ARG A 58 3.97 10.18 11.32
CA ARG A 58 4.78 9.12 10.72
C ARG A 58 4.10 7.76 10.85
N LYS A 59 4.26 6.92 9.83
CA LYS A 59 3.57 5.62 9.70
C LYS A 59 4.52 4.51 9.27
N ALA A 60 4.26 3.31 9.75
CA ALA A 60 4.81 2.06 9.25
C ALA A 60 3.74 1.29 8.46
N LEU A 61 4.18 0.46 7.51
CA LEU A 61 3.29 -0.32 6.63
C LEU A 61 3.75 -1.77 6.58
N TYR A 62 2.83 -2.68 6.90
CA TYR A 62 3.10 -4.12 6.94
C TYR A 62 2.10 -4.87 6.08
N ARG A 63 2.58 -5.80 5.24
CA ARG A 63 1.72 -6.75 4.55
C ARG A 63 1.55 -8.01 5.39
N LEU A 64 0.30 -8.35 5.68
CA LEU A 64 -0.09 -9.54 6.44
C LEU A 64 -0.38 -10.69 5.47
N TYR A 65 0.25 -11.85 5.67
CA TYR A 65 0.05 -13.02 4.83
C TYR A 65 -0.69 -14.13 5.59
N GLY A 66 -1.55 -14.86 4.88
CA GLY A 66 -2.21 -16.05 5.38
C GLY A 66 -1.30 -17.28 5.35
N ARG A 67 -1.83 -18.39 5.88
CA ARG A 67 -1.15 -19.70 5.90
C ARG A 67 -0.85 -20.25 4.50
N ASP A 68 -1.65 -19.87 3.53
CA ASP A 68 -1.49 -20.17 2.11
C ASP A 68 -0.38 -19.35 1.42
N GLY A 69 0.30 -18.46 2.17
CA GLY A 69 1.30 -17.57 1.63
C GLY A 69 0.74 -16.40 0.82
N ILE A 70 -0.58 -16.21 0.85
CA ILE A 70 -1.28 -15.17 0.10
C ILE A 70 -1.41 -13.89 0.95
N PRO A 71 -1.17 -12.69 0.37
CA PRO A 71 -1.47 -11.42 1.03
C PRO A 71 -2.95 -11.29 1.41
N ILE A 72 -3.23 -11.03 2.69
CA ILE A 72 -4.59 -10.80 3.21
C ILE A 72 -4.96 -9.32 3.10
N LEU A 73 -4.09 -8.44 3.63
CA LEU A 73 -4.26 -7.00 3.67
C LEU A 73 -2.92 -6.30 3.93
N ASP A 74 -2.88 -5.00 3.64
CA ASP A 74 -1.81 -4.10 4.09
C ASP A 74 -2.28 -3.32 5.32
N LEU A 75 -1.51 -3.41 6.39
CA LEU A 75 -1.73 -2.79 7.69
C LEU A 75 -0.86 -1.53 7.83
N MET A 76 -1.50 -0.40 8.05
CA MET A 76 -0.87 0.87 8.38
C MET A 76 -0.95 1.12 9.89
N GLN A 77 0.15 1.49 10.52
CA GLN A 77 0.19 1.82 11.94
C GLN A 77 1.16 2.96 12.23
N GLY A 78 1.12 3.54 13.43
CA GLY A 78 2.12 4.51 13.88
C GLY A 78 3.50 3.86 13.97
N VAL A 79 4.56 4.65 13.75
CA VAL A 79 5.94 4.15 13.83
C VAL A 79 6.35 3.74 15.25
N ASP A 80 5.69 4.28 16.27
CA ASP A 80 5.95 3.98 17.68
C ASP A 80 5.14 2.76 18.18
N GLU A 81 4.28 2.19 17.33
CA GLU A 81 3.55 0.97 17.67
C GLU A 81 4.44 -0.27 17.49
N PRO A 82 4.31 -1.30 18.36
CA PRO A 82 5.00 -2.56 18.17
C PRO A 82 4.69 -3.15 16.79
N GLU A 83 5.71 -3.71 16.13
CA GLU A 83 5.49 -4.39 14.85
C GLU A 83 4.54 -5.57 15.03
N PRO A 84 3.59 -5.81 14.10
CA PRO A 84 2.77 -7.01 14.14
C PRO A 84 3.67 -8.23 13.95
N LYS A 85 3.44 -9.28 14.73
CA LYS A 85 4.24 -10.51 14.65
C LYS A 85 3.43 -11.65 14.03
N PRO A 86 4.12 -12.62 13.39
CA PRO A 86 3.51 -13.88 13.03
C PRO A 86 2.78 -14.53 14.21
N HIS A 87 1.63 -15.14 13.93
CA HIS A 87 0.78 -15.86 14.89
C HIS A 87 0.17 -15.02 16.02
N GLU A 88 0.40 -13.70 16.04
CA GLU A 88 -0.27 -12.79 16.98
C GLU A 88 -1.52 -12.17 16.35
N ARG A 89 -2.59 -12.09 17.13
CA ARG A 89 -3.88 -11.58 16.67
C ARG A 89 -3.82 -10.06 16.51
N VAL A 90 -3.97 -9.58 15.28
CA VAL A 90 -4.00 -8.16 14.92
C VAL A 90 -5.43 -7.71 14.66
N PHE A 91 -5.86 -6.62 15.30
CA PHE A 91 -7.15 -5.98 14.99
C PHE A 91 -6.97 -4.93 13.88
N CYS A 92 -7.63 -5.16 12.75
CA CYS A 92 -7.50 -4.35 11.54
C CYS A 92 -8.82 -3.62 11.26
N ARG A 93 -8.77 -2.30 11.05
CA ARG A 93 -9.93 -1.46 10.79
C ARG A 93 -9.74 -0.67 9.50
N HIS A 94 -10.77 -0.54 8.68
CA HIS A 94 -10.74 0.38 7.55
C HIS A 94 -10.90 1.82 8.07
N LEU A 95 -10.07 2.75 7.59
CA LEU A 95 -10.00 4.11 8.14
C LEU A 95 -11.32 4.89 7.96
N PHE A 96 -11.94 4.73 6.79
CA PHE A 96 -13.12 5.50 6.35
C PHE A 96 -14.44 4.71 6.41
N ASP A 97 -14.41 3.43 6.77
CA ASP A 97 -15.59 2.57 6.78
C ASP A 97 -15.54 1.71 8.04
N GLU A 98 -16.29 2.12 9.06
CA GLU A 98 -16.19 1.54 10.40
C GLU A 98 -16.75 0.12 10.48
N GLN A 99 -17.63 -0.24 9.55
CA GLN A 99 -18.20 -1.58 9.46
C GLN A 99 -17.17 -2.58 8.94
N LYS A 100 -16.19 -2.11 8.14
CA LYS A 100 -15.08 -2.93 7.65
C LYS A 100 -13.99 -3.06 8.70
N ARG A 101 -14.11 -4.09 9.53
CA ARG A 101 -13.14 -4.47 10.57
C ARG A 101 -12.99 -5.98 10.66
N CYS A 102 -11.79 -6.45 10.99
CA CYS A 102 -11.52 -7.87 11.13
C CYS A 102 -10.35 -8.12 12.07
N TYR A 103 -10.22 -9.36 12.53
CA TYR A 103 -9.01 -9.86 13.15
C TYR A 103 -8.22 -10.68 12.14
N VAL A 104 -6.90 -10.51 12.13
CA VAL A 104 -5.98 -11.30 11.31
C VAL A 104 -4.94 -11.92 12.23
N ASN A 105 -4.73 -13.23 12.09
CA ASN A 105 -3.61 -13.94 12.68
C ASN A 105 -2.65 -14.26 11.52
N PRO A 106 -1.66 -13.40 11.22
CA PRO A 106 -0.81 -13.57 10.05
C PRO A 106 0.15 -14.74 10.24
N GLU A 107 0.35 -15.54 9.20
CA GLU A 107 1.42 -16.55 9.17
C GLU A 107 2.78 -15.88 8.96
N ARG A 108 2.79 -14.79 8.18
CA ARG A 108 3.99 -14.01 7.91
C ARG A 108 3.64 -12.54 7.84
N VAL A 109 4.55 -11.72 8.34
CA VAL A 109 4.48 -10.26 8.27
C VAL A 109 5.64 -9.76 7.43
N LYS A 110 5.39 -8.79 6.56
CA LYS A 110 6.44 -8.13 5.76
C LYS A 110 6.38 -6.63 5.95
N ASN A 111 7.46 -6.02 6.43
CA ASN A 111 7.62 -4.57 6.38
C ASN A 111 7.74 -4.12 4.91
N MET A 112 6.91 -3.16 4.51
CA MET A 112 6.80 -2.67 3.15
C MET A 112 7.60 -1.39 2.91
N LEU A 113 7.91 -0.63 3.96
CA LEU A 113 8.71 0.59 3.88
C LEU A 113 10.14 0.28 4.35
N VAL A 114 11.08 0.30 3.41
CA VAL A 114 12.50 0.09 3.69
C VAL A 114 13.21 1.42 3.52
N CYS A 115 14.08 1.77 4.46
CA CYS A 115 14.93 2.95 4.32
C CYS A 115 15.89 2.70 3.14
N ILE A 116 15.92 3.62 2.18
CA ILE A 116 16.82 3.59 1.01
C ILE A 116 17.91 4.66 1.14
N TRP A 117 17.61 5.72 1.89
CA TRP A 117 18.47 6.87 2.04
C TRP A 117 18.34 7.40 3.46
N ASP A 118 19.47 7.52 4.16
CA ASP A 118 19.55 7.96 5.53
C ASP A 118 20.62 9.05 5.67
N HIS A 119 20.23 10.23 6.16
CA HIS A 119 21.13 11.38 6.38
C HIS A 119 22.15 11.66 5.26
N GLY A 120 21.70 11.71 4.00
CA GLY A 120 22.59 12.02 2.88
C GLY A 120 23.37 10.82 2.33
N LYS A 121 23.18 9.62 2.90
CA LYS A 121 23.87 8.39 2.49
C LYS A 121 22.87 7.35 2.02
N ALA A 122 23.18 6.66 0.93
CA ALA A 122 22.42 5.47 0.54
C ALA A 122 22.58 4.41 1.63
N SER A 123 21.47 3.86 2.12
CA SER A 123 21.51 2.79 3.11
C SER A 123 21.87 1.46 2.42
N HIS A 124 22.68 0.63 3.07
CA HIS A 124 23.07 -0.71 2.58
C HIS A 124 21.89 -1.69 2.41
N LEU A 125 20.68 -1.35 2.88
CA LEU A 125 19.43 -2.07 2.64
C LEU A 125 18.89 -1.79 1.22
N SER A 126 19.75 -1.93 0.21
CA SER A 126 19.32 -2.06 -1.18
C SER A 126 18.49 -3.34 -1.29
N LEU A 127 17.35 -3.25 -1.96
CA LEU A 127 16.35 -4.30 -2.08
C LEU A 127 16.99 -5.61 -2.60
N SER A 128 16.90 -6.69 -1.81
CA SER A 128 17.23 -8.11 -2.11
C SER A 128 18.62 -8.63 -1.65
N PRO A 129 18.82 -9.96 -1.50
CA PRO A 129 19.86 -10.53 -0.65
C PRO A 129 21.24 -10.32 -1.25
N LYS A 130 22.13 -9.67 -0.49
CA LYS A 130 23.60 -9.67 -0.60
C LYS A 130 24.13 -10.13 -1.97
N THR A 131 23.97 -9.32 -3.01
CA THR A 131 25.07 -9.20 -3.97
C THR A 131 26.18 -8.46 -3.23
N ALA A 132 27.36 -9.08 -3.17
CA ALA A 132 28.54 -8.48 -2.56
C ALA A 132 28.88 -7.18 -3.32
N GLY A 133 28.36 -6.03 -2.87
CA GLY A 133 28.60 -4.76 -3.56
C GLY A 133 27.70 -3.58 -3.22
N GLY A 134 26.57 -3.74 -2.53
CA GLY A 134 25.71 -2.60 -2.16
C GLY A 134 24.99 -1.92 -3.33
N ASP A 135 24.95 -2.57 -4.50
CA ASP A 135 24.34 -2.03 -5.71
C ASP A 135 22.81 -2.18 -5.73
N ARG A 136 22.17 -1.36 -6.56
CA ARG A 136 20.72 -1.41 -6.84
C ARG A 136 20.36 -2.73 -7.54
N PRO A 137 19.16 -3.29 -7.30
CA PRO A 137 18.71 -4.46 -8.03
C PRO A 137 18.67 -4.16 -9.54
N ASP A 138 19.19 -5.08 -10.33
CA ASP A 138 19.12 -5.00 -11.78
C ASP A 138 17.67 -5.22 -12.28
N ILE A 139 17.43 -4.89 -13.56
CA ILE A 139 16.09 -4.97 -14.15
C ILE A 139 15.51 -6.39 -14.18
N HIS A 140 16.36 -7.43 -14.26
CA HIS A 140 15.91 -8.82 -14.26
C HIS A 140 15.50 -9.26 -12.86
N SER A 141 16.28 -8.92 -11.84
CA SER A 141 15.92 -9.15 -10.43
C SER A 141 14.62 -8.44 -10.06
N ALA A 142 14.44 -7.19 -10.50
CA ALA A 142 13.21 -6.44 -10.30
C ALA A 142 12.00 -7.11 -10.98
N ARG A 143 12.17 -7.63 -12.20
CA ARG A 143 11.14 -8.38 -12.94
C ARG A 143 10.78 -9.68 -12.22
N GLU A 144 11.77 -10.46 -11.79
CA GLU A 144 11.52 -11.71 -11.06
C GLU A 144 10.79 -11.46 -9.75
N GLN A 145 11.19 -10.42 -9.00
CA GLN A 145 10.51 -10.02 -7.78
C GLN A 145 9.05 -9.62 -8.06
N PHE A 146 8.79 -8.85 -9.12
CA PHE A 146 7.44 -8.50 -9.55
C PHE A 146 6.62 -9.75 -9.90
N ASP A 147 7.15 -10.68 -10.68
CA ASP A 147 6.45 -11.89 -11.08
C ASP A 147 6.13 -12.79 -9.89
N LYS A 148 7.09 -12.96 -8.98
CA LYS A 148 6.89 -13.70 -7.72
C LYS A 148 5.81 -13.06 -6.86
N ALA A 149 5.85 -11.73 -6.70
CA ALA A 149 4.83 -10.99 -5.97
C ALA A 149 3.46 -11.15 -6.63
N ARG A 150 3.36 -10.91 -7.94
CA ARG A 150 2.11 -11.01 -8.72
C ARG A 150 1.47 -12.38 -8.58
N ARG A 151 2.25 -13.46 -8.70
CA ARG A 151 1.75 -14.85 -8.57
C ARG A 151 1.26 -15.19 -7.16
N SER A 152 1.72 -14.48 -6.14
CA SER A 152 1.28 -14.70 -4.74
C SER A 152 -0.09 -14.11 -4.42
N PHE A 153 -0.60 -13.17 -5.23
CA PHE A 153 -1.93 -12.59 -5.01
C PHE A 153 -3.04 -13.53 -5.48
N ARG A 154 -4.20 -13.43 -4.84
CA ARG A 154 -5.42 -14.09 -5.30
C ARG A 154 -5.81 -13.58 -6.68
N GLN A 155 -6.31 -14.48 -7.53
CA GLN A 155 -6.65 -14.16 -8.92
C GLN A 155 -7.78 -13.13 -9.06
N ASP A 156 -8.67 -13.01 -8.07
CA ASP A 156 -9.75 -12.03 -8.09
C ASP A 156 -9.25 -10.57 -7.93
N HIS A 157 -8.06 -10.37 -7.35
CA HIS A 157 -7.40 -9.06 -7.36
C HIS A 157 -6.72 -8.74 -8.70
N LEU A 158 -6.39 -9.76 -9.50
CA LEU A 158 -5.60 -9.63 -10.73
C LEU A 158 -6.46 -9.62 -12.00
N ARG A 159 -7.77 -9.86 -11.88
CA ARG A 159 -8.66 -9.90 -13.05
C ARG A 159 -8.74 -8.53 -13.73
N PRO A 160 -8.73 -8.47 -15.08
CA PRO A 160 -8.79 -7.20 -15.80
C PRO A 160 -10.09 -6.43 -15.63
N VAL A 161 -11.19 -7.14 -15.34
CA VAL A 161 -12.54 -6.57 -15.25
C VAL A 161 -13.06 -6.69 -13.83
N ASN A 162 -13.49 -5.57 -13.26
CA ASN A 162 -14.06 -5.46 -11.91
C ASN A 162 -13.23 -6.16 -10.82
N PRO A 163 -11.89 -5.97 -10.72
CA PRO A 163 -11.07 -6.66 -9.72
C PRO A 163 -11.60 -6.43 -8.29
N THR A 164 -11.52 -7.46 -7.45
CA THR A 164 -11.84 -7.31 -6.02
C THR A 164 -10.86 -6.29 -5.43
N PRO A 165 -11.33 -5.23 -4.74
CA PRO A 165 -10.44 -4.27 -4.09
C PRO A 165 -9.55 -4.96 -3.06
N TYR A 166 -8.24 -4.68 -3.12
CA TYR A 166 -7.31 -5.17 -2.10
C TYR A 166 -7.49 -4.37 -0.80
N LYS A 167 -7.42 -5.08 0.33
CA LYS A 167 -7.71 -4.49 1.64
C LYS A 167 -6.51 -3.70 2.15
N VAL A 168 -6.75 -2.44 2.49
CA VAL A 168 -5.84 -1.60 3.27
C VAL A 168 -6.55 -1.22 4.56
N SER A 169 -5.89 -1.42 5.69
CA SER A 169 -6.46 -1.22 7.02
C SER A 169 -5.45 -0.59 7.95
N THR A 170 -5.91 -0.05 9.07
CA THR A 170 -5.08 0.49 10.13
C THR A 170 -5.12 -0.41 11.36
N SER A 171 -4.12 -0.28 12.24
CA SER A 171 -4.20 -0.84 13.59
C SER A 171 -5.36 -0.20 14.37
N GLY A 172 -5.82 -0.87 15.42
CA GLY A 172 -6.82 -0.31 16.33
C GLY A 172 -6.35 1.02 16.96
N LYS A 173 -5.13 1.04 17.49
CA LYS A 173 -4.55 2.23 18.12
C LYS A 173 -4.42 3.40 17.14
N PHE A 174 -3.93 3.14 15.93
CA PHE A 174 -3.81 4.19 14.91
C PHE A 174 -5.18 4.72 14.47
N PHE A 175 -6.17 3.84 14.34
CA PHE A 175 -7.54 4.26 14.03
C PHE A 175 -8.09 5.22 15.10
N ASP A 176 -7.95 4.85 16.38
CA ASP A 176 -8.47 5.65 17.48
C ASP A 176 -7.72 7.00 17.58
N PHE A 177 -6.41 7.00 17.36
CA PHE A 177 -5.60 8.21 17.21
C PHE A 177 -6.11 9.11 16.08
N TYR A 178 -6.29 8.55 14.87
CA TYR A 178 -6.77 9.30 13.71
C TYR A 178 -8.12 9.96 13.99
N ARG A 179 -9.05 9.23 14.62
CA ARG A 179 -10.39 9.73 14.93
C ARG A 179 -10.37 10.88 15.92
N ARG A 180 -9.62 10.72 17.02
CA ARG A 180 -9.43 11.79 18.00
C ARG A 180 -8.79 13.02 17.34
N PHE A 181 -7.71 12.83 16.60
CA PHE A 181 -7.00 13.93 15.93
C PHE A 181 -7.90 14.65 14.92
N TRP A 182 -8.70 13.90 14.16
CA TRP A 182 -9.66 14.49 13.22
C TRP A 182 -10.71 15.33 13.93
N GLN A 183 -11.32 14.81 15.01
CA GLN A 183 -12.31 15.54 15.82
C GLN A 183 -11.75 16.83 16.41
N GLU A 184 -10.50 16.82 16.87
CA GLU A 184 -9.81 17.99 17.40
C GLU A 184 -9.45 19.02 16.31
N THR A 185 -9.23 18.57 15.07
CA THR A 185 -8.82 19.45 13.96
C THR A 185 -10.01 20.09 13.24
N VAL A 186 -11.16 19.40 13.20
CA VAL A 186 -12.34 19.88 12.48
C VAL A 186 -12.93 21.11 13.17
N PRO A 187 -13.15 22.23 12.45
CA PRO A 187 -13.74 23.42 13.03
C PRO A 187 -15.14 23.14 13.58
N VAL A 188 -15.37 23.50 14.83
CA VAL A 188 -16.70 23.52 15.44
C VAL A 188 -17.40 24.79 14.98
N ARG A 189 -18.59 24.66 14.39
CA ARG A 189 -19.43 25.81 14.04
C ARG A 189 -20.29 26.18 15.23
N GLU A 190 -20.20 27.43 15.66
CA GLU A 190 -21.17 28.01 16.59
C GLU A 190 -22.32 28.60 15.77
N PHE A 191 -23.55 28.27 16.16
CA PHE A 191 -24.76 28.89 15.61
C PHE A 191 -25.31 29.80 16.71
N CYS A 192 -25.28 31.11 16.47
CA CYS A 192 -25.89 32.14 17.31
C CYS A 192 -27.40 32.24 17.03
#